data_AF-K0V0V7-F1
#
_entry.id   AF-K0V0V7-F1
#
_cell.length_a   1.000
_cell.length_b   1.000
_cell.length_c   1.000
_cell.angle_alpha   90.00
_cell.angle_beta   90.00
_cell.angle_gamma   90.00
#
_symmetry.space_group_name_H-M   'P 1'
#
loop_
_entity.id
_entity.type
_entity.pdbx_description
1 polymer ?
#
loop_
_entity_poly.entity_id
_entity_poly.type
_entity_poly.pdbx_seq_one_letter_code
_entity_poly.pdbx_strand_id
1 'polypeptide(L)'
;MDLVERIAKHRRMAESYRDKYVLQKVQEGESYDEWEFADNAVYTSPYFVADQELVLKDVATHWDTAATIEAKAYGITFPDWKPVDFKVWPAENGFVQRYRWEGTNVNTGETMGFYSISFVDTDEECRIVHWSTYVNDEEYGPFLEAAIGARGPFRGDDYMQALARHFEKHNITF
;
A
#
# COMPACT_ATOMS: atom_id res chain seq x y z
N MET A 1 23.46 12.11 10.60
CA MET A 1 23.58 11.06 9.58
C MET A 1 24.09 11.72 8.32
N ASP A 2 25.17 11.22 7.74
CA ASP A 2 25.71 11.79 6.50
C ASP A 2 24.85 11.41 5.28
N LEU A 3 25.13 12.01 4.12
CA LEU A 3 24.36 11.78 2.89
C LEU A 3 24.34 10.30 2.46
N VAL A 4 25.46 9.59 2.62
CA VAL A 4 25.58 8.18 2.22
C VAL A 4 24.73 7.30 3.14
N GLU A 5 24.80 7.57 4.45
CA GLU A 5 23.99 6.88 5.46
C GLU A 5 22.49 7.15 5.26
N ARG A 6 22.09 8.38 4.94
CA ARG A 6 20.68 8.75 4.65
C ARG A 6 20.13 7.98 3.46
N ILE A 7 20.83 8.01 2.33
CA ILE A 7 20.42 7.28 1.12
C ILE A 7 20.36 5.77 1.38
N ALA A 8 21.30 5.23 2.16
CA ALA A 8 21.28 3.82 2.55
C ALA A 8 20.08 3.49 3.45
N LYS A 9 19.71 4.36 4.40
CA LYS A 9 18.51 4.18 5.24
C LYS A 9 17.24 4.18 4.38
N HIS A 10 17.07 5.14 3.46
CA HIS A 10 15.89 5.17 2.57
C HIS A 10 15.78 3.94 1.67
N ARG A 11 16.91 3.38 1.23
CA ARG A 11 16.89 2.09 0.53
C ARG A 11 16.36 0.98 1.43
N ARG A 12 16.84 0.86 2.67
CA ARG A 12 16.36 -0.16 3.62
C ARG A 12 14.88 0.01 3.93
N MET A 13 14.38 1.24 4.06
CA MET A 13 12.95 1.51 4.23
C MET A 13 12.12 0.96 3.07
N ALA A 14 12.53 1.23 1.83
CA ALA A 14 11.82 0.70 0.65
C ALA A 14 11.90 -0.84 0.58
N GLU A 15 13.07 -1.41 0.88
CA GLU A 15 13.28 -2.86 0.87
C GLU A 15 12.50 -3.57 1.99
N SER A 16 12.40 -2.99 3.19
CA SER A 16 11.60 -3.55 4.29
C SER A 16 10.12 -3.60 3.91
N TYR A 17 9.60 -2.57 3.24
CA TYR A 17 8.23 -2.58 2.73
C TYR A 17 8.04 -3.70 1.70
N ARG A 18 8.91 -3.77 0.68
CA ARG A 18 8.89 -4.84 -0.34
C ARG A 18 8.87 -6.22 0.31
N ASP A 19 9.79 -6.47 1.24
CA ASP A 19 10.02 -7.80 1.80
C ASP A 19 8.78 -8.33 2.54
N LYS A 20 8.06 -7.47 3.28
CA LYS A 20 6.82 -7.90 3.94
C LYS A 20 5.73 -8.29 2.93
N TYR A 21 5.62 -7.60 1.79
CA TYR A 21 4.65 -7.96 0.74
C TYR A 21 5.09 -9.18 -0.06
N VAL A 22 6.37 -9.32 -0.40
CA VAL A 22 6.90 -10.51 -1.11
C VAL A 22 6.73 -11.78 -0.28
N LEU A 23 6.93 -11.68 1.04
CA LEU A 23 6.71 -12.77 1.98
C LEU A 23 5.22 -12.93 2.36
N GLN A 24 4.33 -12.09 1.84
CA GLN A 24 2.91 -12.06 2.14
C GLN A 24 2.60 -11.99 3.65
N LYS A 25 3.47 -11.31 4.42
CA LYS A 25 3.36 -11.15 5.87
C LYS A 25 2.47 -9.98 6.30
N VAL A 26 2.19 -9.04 5.39
CA VAL A 26 1.29 -7.91 5.65
C VAL A 26 -0.12 -8.40 5.99
N GLN A 27 -0.61 -9.44 5.31
CA GLN A 27 -1.92 -10.03 5.64
C GLN A 27 -1.93 -10.73 7.01
N GLU A 28 -0.77 -11.00 7.61
CA GLU A 28 -0.62 -11.56 8.96
C GLU A 28 -0.52 -10.46 10.03
N GLY A 29 -0.50 -9.18 9.64
CA GLY A 29 -0.39 -8.03 10.54
C GLY A 29 1.03 -7.54 10.79
N GLU A 30 2.04 -8.00 10.04
CA GLU A 30 3.40 -7.46 10.19
C GLU A 30 3.52 -6.03 9.64
N SER A 31 4.18 -5.16 10.41
CA SER A 31 4.56 -3.80 10.00
C SER A 31 5.93 -3.77 9.32
N TYR A 32 6.38 -2.59 8.87
CA TYR A 32 7.66 -2.42 8.18
C TYR A 32 8.75 -1.99 9.16
N ASP A 33 9.80 -2.80 9.29
CA ASP A 33 10.79 -2.69 10.37
C ASP A 33 11.53 -1.33 10.42
N GLU A 34 11.65 -0.64 9.27
CA GLU A 34 12.39 0.62 9.13
C GLU A 34 11.47 1.86 8.98
N TRP A 35 10.15 1.68 8.97
CA TRP A 35 9.22 2.80 8.77
C TRP A 35 8.84 3.45 10.10
N GLU A 36 9.22 4.70 10.25
CA GLU A 36 8.82 5.57 11.35
C GLU A 36 8.14 6.80 10.78
N PHE A 37 6.95 7.13 11.27
CA PHE A 37 6.19 8.30 10.82
C PHE A 37 6.38 9.46 11.80
N ALA A 38 6.55 10.67 11.26
CA ALA A 38 6.45 11.89 12.06
C ALA A 38 5.01 12.08 12.56
N ASP A 39 4.84 12.80 13.67
CA ASP A 39 3.53 13.07 14.28
C ASP A 39 2.55 13.79 13.34
N ASN A 40 3.08 14.60 12.42
CA ASN A 40 2.35 15.34 11.41
C ASN A 40 2.43 14.71 10.02
N ALA A 41 2.79 13.43 9.92
CA ALA A 41 2.92 12.76 8.64
C ALA A 41 1.59 12.73 7.90
N VAL A 42 1.62 13.10 6.62
CA VAL A 42 0.42 13.12 5.77
C VAL A 42 0.47 12.02 4.72
N TYR A 43 -0.70 11.49 4.38
CA TYR A 43 -0.91 10.54 3.31
C TYR A 43 -1.79 11.15 2.22
N THR A 44 -1.43 10.88 0.97
CA THR A 44 -2.17 11.34 -0.21
C THR A 44 -2.28 10.26 -1.27
N SER A 45 -3.41 10.21 -1.94
CA SER A 45 -3.62 9.31 -3.07
C SER A 45 -4.83 9.80 -3.86
N PRO A 46 -4.65 10.13 -5.15
CA PRO A 46 -5.78 10.44 -6.02
C PRO A 46 -6.79 9.29 -6.09
N TYR A 47 -6.35 8.07 -5.82
CA TYR A 47 -7.19 6.88 -5.91
C TYR A 47 -7.99 6.59 -4.64
N PHE A 48 -7.41 6.84 -3.47
CA PHE A 48 -8.03 6.44 -2.19
C PHE A 48 -8.64 7.60 -1.41
N VAL A 49 -8.07 8.80 -1.55
CA VAL A 49 -8.47 9.97 -0.76
C VAL A 49 -8.82 11.16 -1.66
N ALA A 50 -8.87 10.94 -2.98
CA ALA A 50 -9.11 11.95 -4.00
C ALA A 50 -8.19 13.18 -3.78
N ASP A 51 -8.78 14.35 -3.47
CA ASP A 51 -8.07 15.62 -3.27
C ASP A 51 -7.77 15.91 -1.78
N GLN A 52 -7.90 14.92 -0.89
CA GLN A 52 -7.70 15.07 0.55
C GLN A 52 -6.30 14.66 0.99
N GLU A 53 -5.77 15.36 2.00
CA GLU A 53 -4.61 14.93 2.77
C GLU A 53 -5.10 14.31 4.07
N LEU A 54 -4.63 13.09 4.38
CA LEU A 54 -4.92 12.42 5.64
C LEU A 54 -3.73 12.55 6.57
N VAL A 55 -3.92 13.15 7.75
CA VAL A 55 -2.92 13.11 8.82
C VAL A 55 -2.93 11.70 9.40
N LEU A 56 -1.84 10.96 9.24
CA LEU A 56 -1.75 9.53 9.57
C LEU A 56 -1.93 9.22 11.06
N LYS A 57 -1.70 10.20 11.93
CA LYS A 57 -1.95 10.08 13.37
C LYS A 57 -3.43 10.22 13.74
N ASP A 58 -4.20 10.95 12.93
CA ASP A 58 -5.59 11.32 13.21
C ASP A 58 -6.60 10.38 12.54
N VAL A 59 -6.13 9.49 11.65
CA VAL A 59 -7.00 8.47 11.03
C VAL A 59 -7.41 7.42 12.05
N ALA A 60 -8.71 7.09 12.07
CA ALA A 60 -9.29 6.15 13.04
C ALA A 60 -8.74 4.72 12.89
N THR A 61 -8.27 4.34 11.70
CA THR A 61 -7.61 3.07 11.43
C THR A 61 -6.13 3.33 11.22
N HIS A 62 -5.29 2.77 12.08
CA HIS A 62 -3.84 2.87 11.92
C HIS A 62 -3.43 2.23 10.57
N TRP A 63 -2.43 2.80 9.90
CA TRP A 63 -2.10 2.47 8.51
C TRP A 63 -1.69 1.00 8.31
N ASP A 64 -1.08 0.38 9.32
CA ASP A 64 -0.70 -1.04 9.34
C ASP A 64 -1.95 -1.94 9.30
N THR A 65 -2.99 -1.54 10.01
CA THR A 65 -4.28 -2.20 10.07
C THR A 65 -4.99 -2.05 8.72
N ALA A 66 -4.97 -0.87 8.12
CA ALA A 66 -5.51 -0.64 6.78
C ALA A 66 -4.80 -1.51 5.72
N ALA A 67 -3.46 -1.56 5.75
CA ALA A 67 -2.67 -2.41 4.86
C ALA A 67 -2.95 -3.91 5.06
N THR A 68 -3.13 -4.34 6.31
CA THR A 68 -3.49 -5.72 6.65
C THR A 68 -4.88 -6.09 6.12
N ILE A 69 -5.86 -5.21 6.32
CA ILE A 69 -7.23 -5.36 5.82
C ILE A 69 -7.22 -5.47 4.29
N GLU A 70 -6.51 -4.56 3.61
CA GLU A 70 -6.36 -4.59 2.16
C GLU A 70 -5.75 -5.90 1.65
N ALA A 71 -4.59 -6.29 2.21
CA ALA A 71 -3.89 -7.50 1.80
C ALA A 71 -4.77 -8.75 1.99
N LYS A 72 -5.50 -8.83 3.10
CA LYS A 72 -6.45 -9.92 3.36
C LYS A 72 -7.61 -9.93 2.36
N ALA A 73 -8.19 -8.77 2.06
CA ALA A 73 -9.30 -8.67 1.12
C ALA A 73 -8.89 -9.13 -0.29
N TYR A 74 -7.73 -8.68 -0.77
CA TYR A 74 -7.24 -9.06 -2.09
C TYR A 74 -6.85 -10.53 -2.14
N GLY A 75 -6.25 -11.04 -1.06
CA GLY A 75 -5.83 -12.43 -0.91
C GLY A 75 -6.96 -13.47 -1.01
N ILE A 76 -8.23 -13.08 -0.78
CA ILE A 76 -9.38 -13.97 -0.96
C ILE A 76 -9.54 -14.38 -2.42
N THR A 77 -9.42 -13.42 -3.34
CA THR A 77 -9.53 -13.66 -4.78
C THR A 77 -8.18 -14.00 -5.41
N PHE A 78 -7.09 -13.44 -4.89
CA PHE A 78 -5.73 -13.55 -5.42
C PHE A 78 -4.75 -13.97 -4.30
N PRO A 79 -4.75 -15.24 -3.86
CA PRO A 79 -3.99 -15.71 -2.69
C PRO A 79 -2.47 -15.70 -2.90
N ASP A 80 -2.01 -15.65 -4.15
CA ASP A 80 -0.60 -15.55 -4.53
C ASP A 80 -0.19 -14.09 -4.83
N TRP A 81 -1.09 -13.12 -4.63
CA TRP A 81 -0.83 -11.73 -4.99
C TRP A 81 0.34 -11.13 -4.23
N LYS A 82 1.30 -10.59 -4.99
CA LYS A 82 2.53 -9.97 -4.46
C LYS A 82 3.26 -9.16 -5.53
N PRO A 83 4.31 -8.41 -5.15
CA PRO A 83 5.22 -7.81 -6.12
C PRO A 83 5.97 -8.85 -6.95
N VAL A 84 6.06 -8.61 -8.27
CA VAL A 84 6.91 -9.39 -9.20
C VAL A 84 8.01 -8.55 -9.85
N ASP A 85 7.89 -7.22 -9.84
CA ASP A 85 8.96 -6.27 -10.18
C ASP A 85 8.99 -5.15 -9.14
N PHE A 86 10.20 -4.70 -8.79
CA PHE A 86 10.43 -3.62 -7.83
C PHE A 86 11.57 -2.74 -8.30
N LYS A 87 11.33 -1.42 -8.28
CA LYS A 87 12.35 -0.40 -8.51
C LYS A 87 12.31 0.63 -7.40
N VAL A 88 13.48 1.10 -6.99
CA VAL A 88 13.63 2.14 -5.97
C VAL A 88 14.67 3.17 -6.39
N TRP A 89 14.36 4.43 -6.09
CA TRP A 89 15.23 5.58 -6.26
C TRP A 89 15.36 6.31 -4.92
N PRO A 90 16.31 5.90 -4.07
CA PRO A 90 16.56 6.59 -2.80
C PRO A 90 17.28 7.91 -3.04
N ALA A 91 16.92 8.94 -2.28
CA ALA A 91 17.46 10.29 -2.32
C ALA A 91 17.76 10.79 -0.90
N GLU A 92 18.29 11.99 -0.75
CA GLU A 92 18.59 12.58 0.56
C GLU A 92 17.35 12.85 1.41
N ASN A 93 16.25 13.22 0.75
CA ASN A 93 15.00 13.67 1.36
C ASN A 93 13.90 12.60 1.36
N GLY A 94 14.23 11.37 0.98
CA GLY A 94 13.27 10.28 0.93
C GLY A 94 13.57 9.27 -0.17
N PHE A 95 12.52 8.69 -0.75
CA PHE A 95 12.64 7.75 -1.86
C PHE A 95 11.39 7.69 -2.73
N VAL A 96 11.59 7.27 -3.97
CA VAL A 96 10.52 6.83 -4.86
C VAL A 96 10.61 5.32 -5.02
N GLN A 97 9.48 4.63 -4.99
CA GLN A 97 9.40 3.20 -5.27
C GLN A 97 8.30 2.90 -6.28
N ARG A 98 8.53 1.91 -7.14
CA ARG A 98 7.55 1.39 -8.10
C ARG A 98 7.47 -0.12 -7.98
N TYR A 99 6.25 -0.62 -7.98
CA TYR A 99 5.95 -2.04 -7.99
C TYR A 99 5.17 -2.43 -9.25
N ARG A 100 5.45 -3.62 -9.78
CA ARG A 100 4.48 -4.43 -10.53
C ARG A 100 3.92 -5.46 -9.57
N TRP A 101 2.61 -5.45 -9.39
CA TRP A 101 1.89 -6.43 -8.60
C TRP A 101 1.19 -7.41 -9.53
N GLU A 102 1.17 -8.68 -9.17
CA GLU A 102 0.43 -9.71 -9.89
C GLU A 102 -0.17 -10.72 -8.92
N GLY A 103 -1.31 -11.28 -9.29
CA GLY A 103 -1.96 -12.40 -8.62
C GLY A 103 -2.88 -13.16 -9.56
N THR A 104 -3.14 -14.42 -9.25
CA THR A 104 -3.97 -15.32 -10.04
C THR A 104 -5.36 -15.44 -9.43
N ASN A 105 -6.38 -15.08 -10.20
CA ASN A 105 -7.77 -15.13 -9.76
C ASN A 105 -8.19 -16.59 -9.57
N VAL A 106 -8.54 -16.99 -8.35
CA VAL A 106 -8.92 -18.38 -8.04
C VAL A 106 -10.20 -18.84 -8.72
N ASN A 107 -11.07 -17.90 -9.14
CA ASN A 107 -12.35 -18.21 -9.75
C ASN A 107 -12.25 -18.40 -11.27
N THR A 108 -11.28 -17.75 -11.93
CA THR A 108 -11.13 -17.77 -13.40
C THR A 108 -9.82 -18.38 -13.89
N GLY A 109 -8.79 -18.46 -13.03
CA GLY A 109 -7.43 -18.85 -13.38
C GLY A 109 -6.63 -17.76 -14.11
N GLU A 110 -7.19 -16.56 -14.27
CA GLU A 110 -6.53 -15.44 -14.96
C GLU A 110 -5.52 -14.74 -14.03
N THR A 111 -4.31 -14.49 -14.54
CA THR A 111 -3.34 -13.62 -13.86
C THR A 111 -3.65 -12.17 -14.16
N MET A 112 -3.92 -11.40 -13.11
CA MET A 112 -4.17 -9.97 -13.17
C MET A 112 -3.07 -9.25 -12.39
N GLY A 113 -2.85 -7.98 -12.71
CA GLY A 113 -1.84 -7.19 -12.03
C GLY A 113 -2.00 -5.72 -12.29
N PHE A 114 -1.21 -4.91 -11.60
CA PHE A 114 -1.21 -3.46 -11.75
C PHE A 114 0.16 -2.87 -11.36
N TYR A 115 0.37 -1.61 -11.69
CA TYR A 115 1.50 -0.83 -11.21
C TYR A 115 1.08 0.08 -10.07
N SER A 116 1.94 0.18 -9.05
CA SER A 116 1.87 1.27 -8.09
C SER A 116 3.20 2.02 -8.02
N ILE A 117 3.12 3.32 -7.76
CA ILE A 117 4.26 4.19 -7.50
C ILE A 117 4.00 4.90 -6.18
N SER A 118 5.01 4.97 -5.33
CA SER A 118 4.95 5.78 -4.12
C SER A 118 6.09 6.78 -4.08
N PHE A 119 5.79 8.00 -3.62
CA PHE A 119 6.79 8.97 -3.19
C PHE A 119 6.71 9.05 -1.67
N VAL A 120 7.85 8.93 -1.02
CA VAL A 120 7.99 8.97 0.43
C VAL A 120 9.02 10.03 0.75
N ASP A 121 8.58 11.11 1.39
CA ASP A 121 9.46 12.16 1.88
C ASP A 121 9.71 11.99 3.38
N THR A 122 10.91 12.35 3.80
CA THR A 122 11.37 12.18 5.18
C THR A 122 12.04 13.43 5.73
N ASP A 123 11.99 13.61 7.06
CA ASP A 123 12.71 14.67 7.75
C ASP A 123 14.22 14.38 7.94
N GLU A 124 14.90 15.19 8.76
CA GLU A 124 16.33 15.03 9.06
C GLU A 124 16.65 13.75 9.84
N GLU A 125 15.69 13.18 10.56
CA GLU A 125 15.81 11.93 11.34
C GLU A 125 15.41 10.70 10.51
N CYS A 126 15.04 10.91 9.24
CA CYS A 126 14.47 9.92 8.33
C CYS A 126 13.14 9.35 8.82
N ARG A 127 12.33 10.15 9.51
CA ARG A 127 10.91 9.86 9.76
C ARG A 127 10.10 10.32 8.55
N ILE A 128 9.12 9.53 8.15
CA ILE A 128 8.22 9.82 7.03
C ILE A 128 7.35 11.02 7.40
N VAL A 129 7.39 12.06 6.58
CA VAL A 129 6.55 13.27 6.72
C VAL A 129 5.46 13.34 5.66
N HIS A 130 5.66 12.71 4.51
CA HIS A 130 4.67 12.60 3.46
C HIS A 130 4.81 11.27 2.74
N TRP A 131 3.69 10.58 2.56
CA TRP A 131 3.59 9.40 1.72
C TRP A 131 2.49 9.60 0.70
N SER A 132 2.84 9.53 -0.59
CA SER A 132 1.87 9.54 -1.68
C SER A 132 1.88 8.23 -2.45
N THR A 133 0.72 7.77 -2.91
CA THR A 133 0.59 6.57 -3.75
C THR A 133 -0.21 6.85 -5.00
N TYR A 134 0.24 6.29 -6.11
CA TYR A 134 -0.37 6.37 -7.43
C TYR A 134 -0.45 4.98 -8.03
N VAL A 135 -1.50 4.74 -8.82
CA VAL A 135 -1.80 3.46 -9.47
C VAL A 135 -2.27 3.71 -10.89
N ASN A 136 -2.08 2.74 -11.78
CA ASN A 136 -2.63 2.80 -13.14
C ASN A 136 -4.05 2.24 -13.17
N ASP A 137 -5.06 3.10 -13.25
CA ASP A 137 -6.48 2.68 -13.18
C ASP A 137 -6.89 1.69 -14.29
N GLU A 138 -6.26 1.75 -15.47
CA GLU A 138 -6.54 0.81 -16.56
C GLU A 138 -6.35 -0.66 -16.15
N GLU A 139 -5.45 -0.94 -15.21
CA GLU A 139 -5.22 -2.29 -14.69
C GLU A 139 -5.68 -2.45 -13.24
N TYR A 140 -5.48 -1.42 -12.40
CA TYR A 140 -5.86 -1.48 -10.99
C TYR A 140 -7.37 -1.49 -10.79
N GLY A 141 -8.12 -0.72 -11.59
CA GLY A 141 -9.57 -0.70 -11.51
C GLY A 141 -10.20 -2.09 -11.77
N PRO A 142 -9.87 -2.77 -12.89
CA PRO A 142 -10.35 -4.15 -13.11
C PRO A 142 -9.86 -5.14 -12.05
N PHE A 143 -8.63 -4.97 -11.55
CA PHE A 143 -8.12 -5.78 -10.44
C PHE A 143 -9.00 -5.63 -9.19
N LEU A 144 -9.39 -4.41 -8.81
CA LEU A 144 -10.28 -4.17 -7.65
C LEU A 144 -11.71 -4.66 -7.87
N GLU A 145 -12.23 -4.55 -9.09
CA GLU A 145 -13.55 -5.11 -9.43
C GLU A 145 -13.56 -6.62 -9.22
N ALA A 146 -12.49 -7.31 -9.63
CA ALA A 146 -12.32 -8.73 -9.37
C ALA A 146 -12.07 -9.04 -7.89
N ALA A 147 -11.21 -8.27 -7.21
CA ALA A 147 -10.81 -8.51 -5.84
C ALA A 147 -11.96 -8.29 -4.85
N ILE A 148 -12.58 -7.12 -4.89
CA ILE A 148 -13.49 -6.60 -3.86
C ILE A 148 -14.85 -6.15 -4.42
N GLY A 149 -15.07 -6.27 -5.73
CA GLY A 149 -16.33 -5.88 -6.36
C GLY A 149 -16.55 -4.37 -6.45
N ALA A 150 -15.48 -3.57 -6.41
CA ALA A 150 -15.55 -2.11 -6.46
C ALA A 150 -14.41 -1.54 -7.31
N ARG A 151 -14.61 -0.34 -7.84
CA ARG A 151 -13.61 0.43 -8.61
C ARG A 151 -13.52 1.84 -8.04
N GLY A 152 -12.32 2.40 -7.97
CA GLY A 152 -12.11 3.79 -7.61
C GLY A 152 -12.26 4.76 -8.80
N PRO A 153 -11.81 6.02 -8.65
CA PRO A 153 -11.24 6.60 -7.42
C PRO A 153 -12.29 6.70 -6.32
N PHE A 154 -11.89 6.38 -5.09
CA PHE A 154 -12.76 6.40 -3.91
C PHE A 154 -12.80 7.78 -3.26
N ARG A 155 -13.91 8.08 -2.55
CA ARG A 155 -14.09 9.31 -1.79
C ARG A 155 -14.60 9.00 -0.39
N GLY A 156 -14.08 9.69 0.62
CA GLY A 156 -14.45 9.44 2.02
C GLY A 156 -14.22 7.97 2.39
N ASP A 157 -15.24 7.32 2.94
CA ASP A 157 -15.13 5.94 3.44
C ASP A 157 -15.47 4.86 2.39
N ASP A 158 -15.70 5.23 1.13
CA ASP A 158 -16.17 4.32 0.08
C ASP A 158 -15.30 3.06 -0.05
N TYR A 159 -13.98 3.25 0.05
CA TYR A 159 -13.02 2.15 -0.03
C TYR A 159 -13.15 1.17 1.14
N MET A 160 -13.16 1.69 2.37
CA MET A 160 -13.30 0.87 3.58
C MET A 160 -14.65 0.15 3.62
N GLN A 161 -15.72 0.78 3.13
CA GLN A 161 -17.01 0.13 3.00
C GLN A 161 -17.02 -0.99 1.96
N ALA A 162 -16.28 -0.86 0.86
CA ALA A 162 -16.13 -1.93 -0.12
C ALA A 162 -15.41 -3.14 0.48
N LEU A 163 -14.34 -2.91 1.25
CA LEU A 163 -13.63 -3.95 1.99
C LEU A 163 -14.55 -4.64 3.01
N ALA A 164 -15.33 -3.87 3.80
CA ALA A 164 -16.27 -4.41 4.76
C ALA A 164 -17.33 -5.32 4.12
N ARG A 165 -17.97 -4.86 3.03
CA ARG A 165 -18.94 -5.67 2.27
C ARG A 165 -18.33 -6.95 1.71
N HIS A 166 -17.07 -6.88 1.26
CA HIS A 166 -16.35 -8.04 0.75
C HIS A 166 -16.13 -9.08 1.87
N PHE A 167 -15.69 -8.65 3.06
CA PHE A 167 -15.53 -9.58 4.18
C PHE A 167 -16.84 -10.18 4.66
N GLU A 168 -17.92 -9.39 4.76
CA GLU A 168 -19.26 -9.90 5.10
C GLU A 168 -19.71 -11.00 4.13
N LYS A 169 -19.54 -10.78 2.82
CA LYS A 169 -19.86 -11.77 1.78
C LYS A 169 -19.09 -13.08 1.96
N HIS A 170 -17.86 -13.01 2.46
CA HIS A 170 -16.98 -14.16 2.67
C HIS A 170 -17.02 -14.70 4.11
N ASN A 171 -17.93 -14.22 4.98
CA ASN A 171 -18.05 -14.57 6.40
C ASN A 171 -16.75 -14.39 7.20
N ILE A 172 -15.99 -13.34 6.90
CA ILE A 172 -14.75 -12.99 7.60
C ILE A 172 -15.07 -11.88 8.60
N THR A 173 -14.78 -12.11 9.88
CA THR A 173 -14.90 -11.12 10.96
C THR A 173 -13.52 -10.56 11.33
N PHE A 174 -13.45 -9.24 11.55
CA PHE A 174 -12.27 -8.56 12.10
C PHE A 174 -12.43 -8.27 13.58
#